data_AF-A0AAW6E4Y1-F1
#
_entry.id   AF-A0AAW6E4Y1-F1
#
_cell.length_a   1.000
_cell.length_b   1.000
_cell.length_c   1.000
_cell.angle_alpha   90.00
_cell.angle_beta   90.00
_cell.angle_gamma   90.00
#
_symmetry.space_group_name_H-M   'P 1'
#
loop_
_entity.id
_entity.type
_entity.pdbx_description
1 polymer ?
#
loop_
_entity_poly.entity_id
_entity_poly.type
_entity_poly.pdbx_seq_one_letter_code
_entity_poly.pdbx_strand_id
1 'polypeptide(L)'
;MANRMILNETSYFGAGSISEIVTEAKKRAFKKALVVTDPDLIKFNVAKNVTDLLEEAGLAYDIFSQVKANPTVKVVKAGIEAFKAAGADYLIAIGGGSSMDTAKAIGIIINNPEYADVTSLEGAIDTKNPCVPIIAVPTTAGTAAEVTINYVITDEEKKRKFVCVDPHDIPVVAIIDAKMMSSMPKGLTASTGMDALTHAIEGYTTLGAWELTDMMHLKAIEIISRSLRKAVENDPQGREDMALGQYIAGMGFSNVGLGVVHGMAHPLGAFYDTPHGIANAVLLPYVMEYNAEYTGEKFKYIAEAMGIDTTGMSQAEYRAAAVNAVKQLSKDVGIPEKLHEIGVKEEDLQALSESAFADVCTGGNPRPCTVESILGIYKTAF
;
A
#
# COMPACT_ATOMS: atom_id res chain seq x y z
N MET A 1 -5.53 -23.25 -14.21
CA MET A 1 -6.42 -22.60 -13.24
C MET A 1 -6.79 -21.23 -13.82
N ALA A 2 -7.97 -20.68 -13.55
CA ALA A 2 -8.34 -19.34 -14.02
C ALA A 2 -7.75 -18.27 -13.09
N ASN A 3 -7.28 -17.14 -13.65
CA ASN A 3 -6.79 -15.99 -12.88
C ASN A 3 -7.92 -14.96 -12.72
N ARG A 4 -8.09 -14.42 -11.50
CA ARG A 4 -9.10 -13.38 -11.18
C ARG A 4 -8.43 -12.02 -11.10
N MET A 5 -9.10 -10.98 -11.59
CA MET A 5 -8.74 -9.58 -11.37
C MET A 5 -9.92 -8.86 -10.74
N ILE A 6 -9.68 -8.23 -9.59
CA ILE A 6 -10.57 -7.23 -9.00
C ILE A 6 -9.88 -5.87 -9.16
N LEU A 7 -10.63 -4.90 -9.65
CA LEU A 7 -10.23 -3.52 -9.88
C LEU A 7 -11.41 -2.62 -9.52
N ASN A 8 -11.16 -1.33 -9.31
CA ASN A 8 -12.26 -0.37 -9.17
C ASN A 8 -13.14 -0.37 -10.42
N GLU A 9 -14.45 -0.21 -10.22
CA GLU A 9 -15.41 -0.02 -11.31
C GLU A 9 -15.18 1.32 -12.03
N THR A 10 -14.87 2.37 -11.27
CA THR A 10 -14.57 3.71 -11.77
C THR A 10 -13.29 4.23 -11.13
N SER A 11 -12.36 4.74 -11.94
CA SER A 11 -11.18 5.45 -11.44
C SER A 11 -10.91 6.71 -12.25
N TYR A 12 -10.57 7.79 -11.55
CA TYR A 12 -10.17 9.06 -12.15
C TYR A 12 -8.70 9.33 -11.87
N PHE A 13 -7.99 9.86 -12.86
CA PHE A 13 -6.57 10.16 -12.80
C PHE A 13 -6.34 11.58 -13.27
N GLY A 14 -5.35 12.25 -12.70
CA GLY A 14 -4.99 13.61 -13.10
C GLY A 14 -5.05 14.59 -11.95
N ALA A 15 -4.11 15.53 -11.91
CA ALA A 15 -4.21 16.73 -11.09
C ALA A 15 -5.56 17.45 -11.27
N GLY A 16 -6.33 17.60 -10.18
CA GLY A 16 -7.67 18.19 -10.17
C GLY A 16 -8.83 17.19 -10.34
N SER A 17 -8.57 15.90 -10.48
CA SER A 17 -9.62 14.88 -10.56
C SER A 17 -10.48 14.74 -9.31
N ILE A 18 -10.07 15.30 -8.15
CA ILE A 18 -10.90 15.32 -6.92
C ILE A 18 -12.28 15.94 -7.10
N SER A 19 -12.49 16.82 -8.10
CA SER A 19 -13.81 17.40 -8.39
C SER A 19 -14.86 16.34 -8.74
N GLU A 20 -14.43 15.16 -9.23
CA GLU A 20 -15.33 14.08 -9.65
C GLU A 20 -16.02 13.37 -8.46
N ILE A 21 -15.59 13.61 -7.22
CA ILE A 21 -16.35 13.19 -6.02
C ILE A 21 -17.80 13.68 -6.09
N VAL A 22 -18.01 14.93 -6.51
CA VAL A 22 -19.36 15.52 -6.57
C VAL A 22 -20.20 14.82 -7.65
N THR A 23 -19.59 14.55 -8.80
CA THR A 23 -20.22 13.82 -9.91
C THR A 23 -20.67 12.44 -9.45
N GLU A 24 -19.76 11.65 -8.87
CA GLU A 24 -20.04 10.27 -8.49
C GLU A 24 -21.00 10.17 -7.30
N ALA A 25 -20.88 11.05 -6.30
CA ALA A 25 -21.82 11.08 -5.18
C ALA A 25 -23.26 11.37 -5.63
N LYS A 26 -23.45 12.34 -6.54
CA LYS A 26 -24.76 12.66 -7.11
C LYS A 26 -25.30 11.54 -8.00
N LYS A 27 -24.46 11.00 -8.88
CA LYS A 27 -24.81 9.92 -9.83
C LYS A 27 -25.22 8.63 -9.13
N ARG A 28 -24.53 8.28 -8.03
CA ARG A 28 -24.85 7.13 -7.18
C ARG A 28 -25.94 7.42 -6.15
N ALA A 29 -26.47 8.65 -6.15
CA ALA A 29 -27.54 9.13 -5.29
C ALA A 29 -27.27 9.02 -3.78
N PHE A 30 -26.00 9.04 -3.37
CA PHE A 30 -25.59 9.02 -1.96
C PHE A 30 -26.14 10.22 -1.20
N LYS A 31 -26.42 10.04 0.09
CA LYS A 31 -27.09 11.04 0.93
C LYS A 31 -26.14 11.72 1.91
N LYS A 32 -25.33 10.95 2.64
CA LYS A 32 -24.42 11.49 3.66
C LYS A 32 -23.17 10.66 3.79
N ALA A 33 -22.01 11.30 3.66
CA ALA A 33 -20.72 10.65 3.82
C ALA A 33 -20.34 10.55 5.31
N LEU A 34 -19.59 9.51 5.65
CA LEU A 34 -18.57 9.63 6.68
C LEU A 34 -17.20 9.80 6.02
N VAL A 35 -16.55 10.93 6.25
CA VAL A 35 -15.17 11.18 5.83
C VAL A 35 -14.23 10.53 6.84
N VAL A 36 -13.47 9.53 6.41
CA VAL A 36 -12.47 8.81 7.24
C VAL A 36 -11.09 9.34 6.88
N THR A 37 -10.41 9.95 7.86
CA THR A 37 -9.11 10.60 7.66
C THR A 37 -8.30 10.64 8.96
N ASP A 38 -7.10 11.23 8.93
CA ASP A 38 -6.23 11.39 10.09
C ASP A 38 -6.16 12.84 10.59
N PRO A 39 -5.67 13.09 11.83
CA PRO A 39 -5.60 14.44 12.39
C PRO A 39 -4.69 15.39 11.62
N ASP A 40 -3.64 14.90 10.96
CA ASP A 40 -2.69 15.73 10.25
C ASP A 40 -3.30 16.26 8.95
N LEU A 41 -4.08 15.44 8.23
CA LEU A 41 -4.81 15.89 7.03
C LEU A 41 -5.89 16.93 7.34
N ILE A 42 -6.45 16.92 8.56
CA ILE A 42 -7.28 18.03 9.07
C ILE A 42 -6.41 19.25 9.36
N LYS A 43 -5.36 19.09 10.18
CA LYS A 43 -4.48 20.16 10.62
C LYS A 43 -3.83 20.94 9.47
N PHE A 44 -3.45 20.23 8.40
CA PHE A 44 -2.82 20.81 7.21
C PHE A 44 -3.81 21.15 6.09
N ASN A 45 -5.12 21.09 6.37
CA ASN A 45 -6.21 21.41 5.44
C ASN A 45 -6.21 20.59 4.14
N VAL A 46 -5.62 19.39 4.12
CA VAL A 46 -5.65 18.52 2.94
C VAL A 46 -7.04 17.94 2.75
N ALA A 47 -7.68 17.47 3.83
CA ALA A 47 -9.06 16.99 3.79
C ALA A 47 -10.06 18.09 3.38
N LYS A 48 -9.71 19.36 3.64
CA LYS A 48 -10.52 20.53 3.27
C LYS A 48 -10.75 20.63 1.77
N ASN A 49 -9.77 20.20 0.96
CA ASN A 49 -9.90 20.18 -0.51
C ASN A 49 -11.08 19.32 -0.99
N VAL A 50 -11.47 18.29 -0.21
CA VAL A 50 -12.64 17.46 -0.51
C VAL A 50 -13.88 18.02 0.17
N THR A 51 -13.81 18.38 1.45
CA THR A 51 -15.00 18.84 2.17
C THR A 51 -15.56 20.14 1.61
N ASP A 52 -14.71 21.05 1.11
CA ASP A 52 -15.17 22.27 0.43
C ASP A 52 -16.01 21.97 -0.80
N LEU A 53 -15.62 20.96 -1.59
CA LEU A 53 -16.39 20.50 -2.75
C LEU A 53 -17.74 19.92 -2.34
N LEU A 54 -17.78 19.19 -1.20
CA LEU A 54 -19.02 18.65 -0.65
C LEU A 54 -19.94 19.78 -0.16
N GLU A 55 -19.41 20.75 0.59
CA GLU A 55 -20.13 21.93 1.08
C GLU A 55 -20.71 22.75 -0.08
N GLU A 56 -19.89 23.08 -1.08
CA GLU A 56 -20.32 23.83 -2.27
C GLU A 56 -21.43 23.10 -3.05
N ALA A 57 -21.34 21.76 -3.12
CA ALA A 57 -22.33 20.94 -3.80
C ALA A 57 -23.59 20.63 -2.97
N GLY A 58 -23.63 21.04 -1.68
CA GLY A 58 -24.70 20.73 -0.75
C GLY A 58 -24.79 19.25 -0.36
N LEU A 59 -23.67 18.52 -0.39
CA LEU A 59 -23.58 17.12 0.00
C LEU A 59 -23.24 17.02 1.49
N ALA A 60 -24.10 16.34 2.25
CA ALA A 60 -23.90 16.19 3.69
C ALA A 60 -22.73 15.24 4.00
N TYR A 61 -21.98 15.54 5.06
CA TYR A 61 -20.95 14.66 5.59
C TYR A 61 -20.71 14.92 7.08
N ASP A 62 -20.22 13.89 7.77
CA ASP A 62 -19.54 14.03 9.07
C ASP A 62 -18.08 13.56 8.91
N ILE A 63 -17.21 13.90 9.87
CA ILE A 63 -15.78 13.55 9.84
C ILE A 63 -15.42 12.62 11.00
N PHE A 64 -14.74 11.52 10.69
CA PHE A 64 -13.98 10.71 11.63
C PHE A 64 -12.48 10.86 11.33
N SER A 65 -11.80 11.67 12.14
CA SER A 65 -10.39 12.03 11.94
C SER A 65 -9.43 11.39 12.94
N GLN A 66 -9.80 10.26 13.55
CA GLN A 66 -9.01 9.62 14.61
C GLN A 66 -8.07 8.52 14.08
N VAL A 67 -7.96 8.38 12.76
CA VAL A 67 -7.04 7.41 12.15
C VAL A 67 -5.60 7.77 12.52
N LYS A 68 -4.79 6.74 12.74
CA LYS A 68 -3.34 6.85 12.97
C LYS A 68 -2.62 5.92 12.01
N ALA A 69 -1.32 6.14 11.82
CA ALA A 69 -0.46 5.15 11.20
C ALA A 69 -0.65 3.78 11.88
N ASN A 70 -0.60 2.70 11.10
CA ASN A 70 -0.77 1.33 11.60
C ASN A 70 -2.11 1.15 12.35
N PRO A 71 -3.27 1.38 11.70
CA PRO A 71 -4.57 1.53 12.35
C PRO A 71 -4.93 0.31 13.18
N THR A 72 -5.48 0.53 14.37
CA THR A 72 -5.73 -0.54 15.35
C THR A 72 -7.19 -0.98 15.35
N VAL A 73 -7.45 -2.17 15.92
CA VAL A 73 -8.80 -2.67 16.19
C VAL A 73 -9.67 -1.63 16.92
N LYS A 74 -9.09 -0.86 17.85
CA LYS A 74 -9.82 0.18 18.60
C LYS A 74 -10.25 1.34 17.70
N VAL A 75 -9.37 1.77 16.77
CA VAL A 75 -9.69 2.84 15.82
C VAL A 75 -10.82 2.42 14.89
N VAL A 76 -10.79 1.18 14.39
CA VAL A 76 -11.88 0.62 13.56
C VAL A 76 -13.20 0.63 14.32
N LYS A 77 -13.22 0.13 15.56
CA LYS A 77 -14.44 0.13 16.40
C LYS A 77 -14.99 1.54 16.64
N ALA A 78 -14.13 2.52 16.90
CA ALA A 78 -14.55 3.91 17.06
C ALA A 78 -15.15 4.48 15.75
N GLY A 79 -14.57 4.13 14.60
CA GLY A 79 -15.07 4.53 13.28
C GLY A 79 -16.42 3.91 12.92
N ILE A 80 -16.67 2.66 13.32
CA ILE A 80 -17.98 2.01 13.17
C ILE A 80 -19.07 2.77 13.94
N GLU A 81 -18.79 3.15 15.18
CA GLU A 81 -19.74 3.92 15.98
C GLU A 81 -19.95 5.32 15.42
N ALA A 82 -18.90 5.98 14.91
CA ALA A 82 -19.02 7.25 14.20
C ALA A 82 -19.87 7.15 12.93
N PHE A 83 -19.72 6.07 12.14
CA PHE A 83 -20.53 5.84 10.94
C PHE A 83 -22.02 5.71 11.27
N LYS A 84 -22.35 4.90 12.28
CA LYS A 84 -23.73 4.72 12.74
C LYS A 84 -24.32 6.02 13.28
N ALA A 85 -23.56 6.74 14.11
CA ALA A 85 -24.00 8.02 14.71
C ALA A 85 -24.23 9.10 13.65
N ALA A 86 -23.41 9.13 12.60
CA ALA A 86 -23.56 10.07 11.50
C ALA A 86 -24.83 9.81 10.67
N GLY A 87 -25.35 8.58 10.68
CA GLY A 87 -26.39 8.15 9.74
C GLY A 87 -25.91 8.22 8.29
N ALA A 88 -24.62 7.93 8.07
CA ALA A 88 -24.01 7.92 6.76
C ALA A 88 -24.45 6.69 5.93
N ASP A 89 -24.45 6.83 4.61
CA ASP A 89 -24.75 5.75 3.66
C ASP A 89 -23.57 5.39 2.74
N TYR A 90 -22.48 6.17 2.80
CA TYR A 90 -21.24 5.89 2.10
C TYR A 90 -20.03 6.46 2.87
N LEU A 91 -18.84 6.02 2.47
CA LEU A 91 -17.56 6.43 3.03
C LEU A 91 -16.78 7.25 2.00
N ILE A 92 -16.08 8.29 2.46
CA ILE A 92 -15.01 8.94 1.70
C ILE A 92 -13.72 8.75 2.49
N ALA A 93 -12.80 7.95 1.96
CA ALA A 93 -11.50 7.74 2.59
C ALA A 93 -10.48 8.74 2.03
N ILE A 94 -9.96 9.63 2.88
CA ILE A 94 -8.96 10.62 2.50
C ILE A 94 -7.70 10.34 3.32
N GLY A 95 -6.64 9.88 2.66
CA GLY A 95 -5.37 9.66 3.32
C GLY A 95 -4.46 8.67 2.60
N GLY A 96 -3.45 8.17 3.30
CA GLY A 96 -2.69 7.00 2.85
C GLY A 96 -3.42 5.69 3.20
N GLY A 97 -2.70 4.57 3.09
CA GLY A 97 -3.23 3.23 3.39
C GLY A 97 -3.93 3.13 4.75
N SER A 98 -3.44 3.79 5.80
CA SER A 98 -4.10 3.72 7.12
C SER A 98 -5.55 4.23 7.14
N SER A 99 -5.85 5.32 6.43
CA SER A 99 -7.22 5.86 6.35
C SER A 99 -8.11 4.98 5.49
N MET A 100 -7.58 4.48 4.37
CA MET A 100 -8.31 3.61 3.45
C MET A 100 -8.58 2.23 4.07
N ASP A 101 -7.60 1.62 4.71
CA ASP A 101 -7.73 0.34 5.42
C ASP A 101 -8.74 0.44 6.57
N THR A 102 -8.71 1.56 7.31
CA THR A 102 -9.71 1.84 8.35
C THR A 102 -11.12 1.95 7.73
N ALA A 103 -11.27 2.67 6.63
CA ALA A 103 -12.56 2.82 5.96
C ALA A 103 -13.09 1.48 5.42
N LYS A 104 -12.23 0.65 4.84
CA LYS A 104 -12.57 -0.71 4.39
C LYS A 104 -13.07 -1.58 5.53
N ALA A 105 -12.34 -1.61 6.65
CA ALA A 105 -12.76 -2.37 7.83
C ALA A 105 -14.10 -1.87 8.40
N ILE A 106 -14.29 -0.55 8.49
CA ILE A 106 -15.59 0.04 8.91
C ILE A 106 -16.70 -0.43 7.98
N GLY A 107 -16.55 -0.24 6.67
CA GLY A 107 -17.61 -0.52 5.71
C GLY A 107 -17.94 -2.01 5.57
N ILE A 108 -16.95 -2.89 5.67
CA ILE A 108 -17.16 -4.35 5.71
C ILE A 108 -17.96 -4.73 6.96
N ILE A 109 -17.57 -4.25 8.13
CA ILE A 109 -18.21 -4.64 9.40
C ILE A 109 -19.62 -4.05 9.55
N ILE A 110 -19.88 -2.86 9.00
CA ILE A 110 -21.23 -2.29 8.98
C ILE A 110 -22.22 -3.22 8.25
N ASN A 111 -21.81 -3.80 7.13
CA ASN A 111 -22.65 -4.71 6.34
C ASN A 111 -22.53 -6.18 6.75
N ASN A 112 -21.53 -6.54 7.56
CA ASN A 112 -21.27 -7.90 8.06
C ASN A 112 -20.98 -7.87 9.58
N PRO A 113 -22.00 -7.61 10.42
CA PRO A 113 -21.83 -7.34 11.85
C PRO A 113 -21.32 -8.52 12.68
N GLU A 114 -21.32 -9.74 12.14
CA GLU A 114 -20.71 -10.92 12.76
C GLU A 114 -19.18 -10.79 12.94
N TYR A 115 -18.53 -9.89 12.20
CA TYR A 115 -17.09 -9.60 12.28
C TYR A 115 -16.77 -8.38 13.17
N ALA A 116 -17.64 -8.04 14.13
CA ALA A 116 -17.49 -6.87 14.99
C ALA A 116 -16.22 -6.89 15.89
N ASP A 117 -15.60 -8.05 16.07
CA ASP A 117 -14.32 -8.21 16.76
C ASP A 117 -13.11 -7.78 15.91
N VAL A 118 -13.29 -7.53 14.60
CA VAL A 118 -12.30 -7.10 13.60
C VAL A 118 -11.25 -8.17 13.27
N THR A 119 -10.70 -8.86 14.26
CA THR A 119 -9.63 -9.85 14.08
C THR A 119 -10.07 -11.12 13.35
N SER A 120 -11.37 -11.43 13.38
CA SER A 120 -11.98 -12.52 12.59
C SER A 120 -11.97 -12.29 11.07
N LEU A 121 -11.59 -11.09 10.61
CA LEU A 121 -11.43 -10.77 9.18
C LEU A 121 -10.03 -11.13 8.63
N GLU A 122 -9.12 -11.65 9.44
CA GLU A 122 -7.79 -12.03 8.99
C GLU A 122 -7.82 -13.12 7.90
N GLY A 123 -6.98 -12.93 6.88
CA GLY A 123 -6.80 -13.85 5.78
C GLY A 123 -7.81 -13.63 4.66
N ALA A 124 -7.93 -14.64 3.79
CA ALA A 124 -8.91 -14.63 2.71
C ALA A 124 -10.29 -15.01 3.25
N ILE A 125 -11.13 -14.01 3.48
CA ILE A 125 -12.49 -14.18 3.99
C ILE A 125 -13.49 -13.93 2.86
N ASP A 126 -14.53 -14.77 2.81
CA ASP A 126 -15.66 -14.63 1.89
C ASP A 126 -16.83 -14.03 2.66
N THR A 127 -16.80 -12.71 2.90
CA THR A 127 -17.89 -12.04 3.61
C THR A 127 -19.18 -12.14 2.80
N LYS A 128 -20.33 -12.07 3.47
CA LYS A 128 -21.62 -12.30 2.79
C LYS A 128 -22.06 -11.11 1.95
N ASN A 129 -21.83 -9.89 2.46
CA ASN A 129 -22.33 -8.65 1.87
C ASN A 129 -21.16 -7.75 1.45
N PRO A 130 -21.28 -7.04 0.30
CA PRO A 130 -20.33 -6.01 -0.08
C PRO A 130 -20.11 -4.96 1.00
N CYS A 131 -18.92 -4.36 1.02
CA CYS A 131 -18.62 -3.20 1.85
C CYS A 131 -19.62 -2.05 1.58
N VAL A 132 -19.85 -1.21 2.59
CA VAL A 132 -20.45 0.12 2.37
C VAL A 132 -19.66 0.83 1.25
N PRO A 133 -20.31 1.47 0.26
CA PRO A 133 -19.59 2.10 -0.84
C PRO A 133 -18.52 3.09 -0.36
N ILE A 134 -17.29 2.92 -0.86
CA ILE A 134 -16.16 3.82 -0.57
C ILE A 134 -15.79 4.60 -1.84
N ILE A 135 -15.65 5.92 -1.70
CA ILE A 135 -14.86 6.75 -2.61
C ILE A 135 -13.49 6.98 -1.97
N ALA A 136 -12.43 6.48 -2.60
CA ALA A 136 -11.06 6.55 -2.07
C ALA A 136 -10.26 7.67 -2.73
N VAL A 137 -9.61 8.50 -1.90
CA VAL A 137 -8.76 9.63 -2.31
C VAL A 137 -7.38 9.47 -1.65
N PRO A 138 -6.43 8.79 -2.32
CA PRO A 138 -5.08 8.64 -1.80
C PRO A 138 -4.37 9.99 -1.68
N THR A 139 -3.75 10.25 -0.53
CA THR A 139 -2.87 11.41 -0.28
C THR A 139 -1.40 11.02 -0.21
N THR A 140 -1.09 9.73 -0.39
CA THR A 140 0.27 9.21 -0.52
C THR A 140 0.41 8.42 -1.81
N ALA A 141 1.55 8.53 -2.47
CA ALA A 141 1.87 7.72 -3.63
C ALA A 141 2.64 6.47 -3.18
N GLY A 142 1.94 5.39 -2.78
CA GLY A 142 2.58 4.21 -2.19
C GLY A 142 1.73 2.95 -2.12
N THR A 143 0.74 2.98 -1.23
CA THR A 143 0.03 1.77 -0.78
C THR A 143 -0.95 1.19 -1.79
N ALA A 144 -1.44 2.03 -2.71
CA ALA A 144 -2.49 1.68 -3.67
C ALA A 144 -3.76 1.05 -3.02
N ALA A 145 -4.03 1.35 -1.75
CA ALA A 145 -5.14 0.78 -0.99
C ALA A 145 -6.50 1.13 -1.60
N GLU A 146 -6.56 2.17 -2.41
CA GLU A 146 -7.72 2.57 -3.19
C GLU A 146 -8.13 1.55 -4.27
N VAL A 147 -7.23 0.66 -4.73
CA VAL A 147 -7.51 -0.34 -5.78
C VAL A 147 -7.31 -1.78 -5.32
N THR A 148 -6.79 -1.98 -4.12
CA THR A 148 -6.58 -3.33 -3.60
C THR A 148 -7.85 -3.92 -2.99
N ILE A 149 -7.87 -5.24 -2.81
CA ILE A 149 -8.86 -6.00 -2.03
C ILE A 149 -8.31 -6.41 -0.66
N ASN A 150 -7.35 -5.63 -0.16
CA ASN A 150 -6.66 -5.89 1.09
C ASN A 150 -6.77 -4.69 2.02
N TYR A 151 -6.73 -4.94 3.32
CA TYR A 151 -6.47 -3.93 4.34
C TYR A 151 -5.73 -4.54 5.53
N VAL A 152 -4.90 -3.74 6.21
CA VAL A 152 -4.02 -4.22 7.29
C VAL A 152 -4.34 -3.50 8.59
N ILE A 153 -4.69 -4.28 9.62
CA ILE A 153 -5.04 -3.78 10.95
C ILE A 153 -4.04 -4.29 11.98
N THR A 154 -3.76 -3.47 12.98
CA THR A 154 -2.91 -3.81 14.12
C THR A 154 -3.76 -4.38 15.27
N ASP A 155 -3.43 -5.61 15.68
CA ASP A 155 -3.88 -6.22 16.93
C ASP A 155 -2.89 -5.83 18.04
N GLU A 156 -3.27 -4.83 18.84
CA GLU A 156 -2.47 -4.34 19.97
C GLU A 156 -2.32 -5.39 21.08
N GLU A 157 -3.28 -6.31 21.23
CA GLU A 157 -3.25 -7.35 22.27
C GLU A 157 -2.21 -8.43 21.92
N LYS A 158 -2.16 -8.83 20.66
CA LYS A 158 -1.18 -9.81 20.14
C LYS A 158 0.11 -9.19 19.60
N LYS A 159 0.24 -7.85 19.62
CA LYS A 159 1.38 -7.08 19.08
C LYS A 159 1.76 -7.50 17.67
N ARG A 160 0.78 -7.59 16.78
CA ARG A 160 1.01 -7.96 15.38
C ARG A 160 0.08 -7.21 14.44
N LYS A 161 0.48 -7.15 13.18
CA LYS A 161 -0.42 -6.79 12.09
C LYS A 161 -1.05 -8.04 11.50
N PHE A 162 -2.26 -7.92 11.02
CA PHE A 162 -2.93 -8.95 10.25
C PHE A 162 -3.53 -8.35 8.99
N VAL A 163 -3.42 -9.09 7.90
CA VAL A 163 -3.93 -8.71 6.58
C VAL A 163 -5.30 -9.36 6.42
N CYS A 164 -6.28 -8.57 5.99
CA CYS A 164 -7.58 -9.03 5.57
C CYS A 164 -7.63 -8.97 4.04
N VAL A 165 -8.16 -10.00 3.39
CA VAL A 165 -8.27 -10.10 1.93
C VAL A 165 -9.72 -10.43 1.57
N ASP A 166 -10.43 -9.47 0.99
CA ASP A 166 -11.84 -9.61 0.66
C ASP A 166 -12.23 -8.82 -0.61
N PRO A 167 -12.68 -9.49 -1.70
CA PRO A 167 -13.19 -8.81 -2.88
C PRO A 167 -14.30 -7.79 -2.60
N HIS A 168 -15.06 -7.96 -1.51
CA HIS A 168 -16.10 -7.03 -1.11
C HIS A 168 -15.58 -5.69 -0.60
N ASP A 169 -14.29 -5.54 -0.27
CA ASP A 169 -13.72 -4.29 0.27
C ASP A 169 -13.27 -3.28 -0.80
N ILE A 170 -13.29 -3.66 -2.08
CA ILE A 170 -12.85 -2.82 -3.19
C ILE A 170 -13.63 -1.49 -3.20
N PRO A 171 -12.95 -0.32 -3.20
CA PRO A 171 -13.63 0.96 -3.36
C PRO A 171 -14.37 1.03 -4.70
N VAL A 172 -15.58 1.57 -4.69
CA VAL A 172 -16.39 1.70 -5.92
C VAL A 172 -15.87 2.80 -6.83
N VAL A 173 -15.18 3.80 -6.25
CA VAL A 173 -14.51 4.88 -6.98
C VAL A 173 -13.14 5.14 -6.35
N ALA A 174 -12.10 5.22 -7.17
CA ALA A 174 -10.79 5.74 -6.78
C ALA A 174 -10.50 7.06 -7.51
N ILE A 175 -9.96 8.06 -6.80
CA ILE A 175 -9.58 9.35 -7.39
C ILE A 175 -8.11 9.64 -7.11
N ILE A 176 -7.30 9.46 -8.15
CA ILE A 176 -5.84 9.55 -8.11
C ILE A 176 -5.44 10.95 -8.56
N ASP A 177 -5.50 11.88 -7.61
CA ASP A 177 -5.17 13.29 -7.82
C ASP A 177 -3.82 13.65 -7.19
N ALA A 178 -2.82 13.95 -8.03
CA ALA A 178 -1.49 14.30 -7.55
C ALA A 178 -1.45 15.58 -6.69
N LYS A 179 -2.46 16.48 -6.78
CA LYS A 179 -2.57 17.65 -5.88
C LYS A 179 -2.85 17.24 -4.44
N MET A 180 -3.50 16.10 -4.22
CA MET A 180 -3.73 15.56 -2.88
C MET A 180 -2.45 14.97 -2.25
N MET A 181 -1.40 14.79 -3.06
CA MET A 181 -0.10 14.23 -2.66
C MET A 181 1.01 15.30 -2.61
N SER A 182 0.77 16.52 -3.07
CA SER A 182 1.82 17.54 -3.25
C SER A 182 2.36 18.13 -1.95
N SER A 183 1.62 17.99 -0.84
CA SER A 183 2.04 18.44 0.49
C SER A 183 2.88 17.42 1.26
N MET A 184 3.07 16.20 0.71
CA MET A 184 3.88 15.18 1.36
C MET A 184 5.32 15.66 1.57
N PRO A 185 5.86 15.55 2.80
CA PRO A 185 7.26 15.81 3.07
C PRO A 185 8.19 14.94 2.20
N LYS A 186 9.42 15.39 1.96
CA LYS A 186 10.42 14.66 1.16
C LYS A 186 10.62 13.21 1.63
N GLY A 187 10.83 13.00 2.92
CA GLY A 187 11.03 11.66 3.49
C GLY A 187 9.81 10.74 3.37
N LEU A 188 8.60 11.29 3.51
CA LEU A 188 7.37 10.52 3.27
C LEU A 188 7.24 10.15 1.79
N THR A 189 7.56 11.08 0.89
CA THR A 189 7.55 10.84 -0.56
C THR A 189 8.53 9.75 -0.98
N ALA A 190 9.75 9.78 -0.43
CA ALA A 190 10.77 8.78 -0.67
C ALA A 190 10.31 7.40 -0.21
N SER A 191 9.86 7.30 1.05
CA SER A 191 9.47 6.02 1.66
C SER A 191 8.25 5.40 1.01
N THR A 192 7.18 6.16 0.73
CA THR A 192 6.01 5.59 0.04
C THR A 192 6.29 5.30 -1.43
N GLY A 193 7.19 6.04 -2.09
CA GLY A 193 7.57 5.71 -3.46
C GLY A 193 8.40 4.43 -3.57
N MET A 194 9.29 4.19 -2.61
CA MET A 194 10.01 2.92 -2.50
C MET A 194 9.10 1.76 -2.08
N ASP A 195 8.05 2.04 -1.31
CA ASP A 195 6.97 1.10 -1.02
C ASP A 195 6.23 0.68 -2.31
N ALA A 196 5.81 1.64 -3.13
CA ALA A 196 5.22 1.36 -4.45
C ALA A 196 6.15 0.55 -5.36
N LEU A 197 7.46 0.82 -5.33
CA LEU A 197 8.44 0.03 -6.08
C LEU A 197 8.53 -1.40 -5.54
N THR A 198 8.49 -1.57 -4.22
CA THR A 198 8.45 -2.88 -3.56
C THR A 198 7.22 -3.66 -3.99
N HIS A 199 6.03 -3.05 -3.96
CA HIS A 199 4.79 -3.65 -4.46
C HIS A 199 4.93 -4.15 -5.90
N ALA A 200 5.52 -3.34 -6.78
CA ALA A 200 5.68 -3.70 -8.18
C ALA A 200 6.72 -4.83 -8.37
N ILE A 201 7.86 -4.79 -7.68
CA ILE A 201 8.90 -5.82 -7.80
C ILE A 201 8.45 -7.15 -7.19
N GLU A 202 7.85 -7.12 -5.99
CA GLU A 202 7.33 -8.33 -5.36
C GLU A 202 6.15 -8.89 -6.13
N GLY A 203 5.21 -8.06 -6.55
CA GLY A 203 4.09 -8.49 -7.40
C GLY A 203 4.56 -9.07 -8.73
N TYR A 204 5.63 -8.52 -9.33
CA TYR A 204 6.21 -9.07 -10.54
C TYR A 204 6.88 -10.41 -10.30
N THR A 205 7.46 -10.64 -9.13
CA THR A 205 8.25 -11.86 -8.84
C THR A 205 7.52 -12.90 -8.01
N THR A 206 6.29 -12.62 -7.56
CA THR A 206 5.48 -13.51 -6.73
C THR A 206 5.09 -14.79 -7.47
N LEU A 207 4.82 -15.86 -6.72
CA LEU A 207 4.43 -17.17 -7.25
C LEU A 207 3.12 -17.12 -8.06
N GLY A 208 2.21 -16.19 -7.75
CA GLY A 208 0.94 -15.99 -8.43
C GLY A 208 1.02 -15.18 -9.72
N ALA A 209 2.20 -14.65 -10.09
CA ALA A 209 2.35 -13.75 -11.23
C ALA A 209 1.94 -14.40 -12.56
N TRP A 210 1.28 -13.63 -13.41
CA TRP A 210 0.89 -14.03 -14.76
C TRP A 210 0.91 -12.83 -15.71
N GLU A 211 0.74 -13.07 -17.01
CA GLU A 211 1.01 -12.09 -18.07
C GLU A 211 0.36 -10.71 -17.86
N LEU A 212 -0.91 -10.66 -17.44
CA LEU A 212 -1.59 -9.38 -17.23
C LEU A 212 -1.01 -8.58 -16.06
N THR A 213 -0.70 -9.24 -14.93
CA THR A 213 -0.09 -8.54 -13.79
C THR A 213 1.36 -8.19 -14.10
N ASP A 214 2.07 -9.05 -14.82
CA ASP A 214 3.45 -8.79 -15.26
C ASP A 214 3.55 -7.50 -16.10
N MET A 215 2.58 -7.28 -17.01
CA MET A 215 2.47 -6.04 -17.77
C MET A 215 2.27 -4.82 -16.86
N MET A 216 1.39 -4.92 -15.85
CA MET A 216 1.15 -3.84 -14.89
C MET A 216 2.40 -3.54 -14.07
N HIS A 217 3.02 -4.56 -13.49
CA HIS A 217 4.16 -4.40 -12.60
C HIS A 217 5.39 -3.86 -13.32
N LEU A 218 5.71 -4.33 -14.52
CA LEU A 218 6.82 -3.77 -15.31
C LEU A 218 6.58 -2.29 -15.64
N LYS A 219 5.36 -1.91 -16.02
CA LYS A 219 5.03 -0.51 -16.29
C LYS A 219 5.10 0.34 -15.01
N ALA A 220 4.69 -0.19 -13.86
CA ALA A 220 4.82 0.49 -12.58
C ALA A 220 6.30 0.70 -12.20
N ILE A 221 7.16 -0.32 -12.35
CA ILE A 221 8.61 -0.22 -12.10
C ILE A 221 9.23 0.88 -12.96
N GLU A 222 8.91 0.91 -14.26
CA GLU A 222 9.38 1.94 -15.19
C GLU A 222 8.97 3.35 -14.75
N ILE A 223 7.68 3.56 -14.46
CA ILE A 223 7.16 4.87 -14.07
C ILE A 223 7.74 5.32 -12.73
N ILE A 224 7.79 4.44 -11.73
CA ILE A 224 8.27 4.78 -10.40
C ILE A 224 9.78 5.09 -10.42
N SER A 225 10.58 4.23 -11.05
CA SER A 225 12.03 4.38 -11.08
C SER A 225 12.51 5.65 -11.77
N ARG A 226 11.84 6.08 -12.86
CA ARG A 226 12.19 7.29 -13.59
C ARG A 226 11.72 8.58 -12.89
N SER A 227 10.71 8.50 -12.02
CA SER A 227 10.01 9.69 -11.50
C SER A 227 10.18 9.94 -10.00
N LEU A 228 10.51 8.93 -9.19
CA LEU A 228 10.59 9.08 -7.74
C LEU A 228 11.56 10.18 -7.28
N ARG A 229 12.77 10.27 -7.86
CA ARG A 229 13.75 11.32 -7.54
C ARG A 229 13.17 12.72 -7.73
N LYS A 230 12.43 12.93 -8.83
CA LYS A 230 11.77 14.20 -9.14
C LYS A 230 10.62 14.49 -8.18
N ALA A 231 9.82 13.47 -7.84
CA ALA A 231 8.73 13.60 -6.88
C ALA A 231 9.22 14.02 -5.49
N VAL A 232 10.37 13.49 -5.04
CA VAL A 232 11.02 13.89 -3.77
C VAL A 232 11.46 15.36 -3.78
N GLU A 233 11.87 15.87 -4.95
CA GLU A 233 12.12 17.30 -5.16
C GLU A 233 10.85 18.12 -5.43
N ASN A 234 9.68 17.51 -5.26
CA ASN A 234 8.35 18.09 -5.44
C ASN A 234 8.08 18.60 -6.87
N ASP A 235 8.73 18.02 -7.87
CA ASP A 235 8.42 18.26 -9.27
C ASP A 235 6.98 17.82 -9.61
N PRO A 236 6.15 18.68 -10.22
CA PRO A 236 4.76 18.34 -10.52
C PRO A 236 4.59 17.09 -11.39
N GLN A 237 5.42 16.91 -12.42
CA GLN A 237 5.34 15.72 -13.27
C GLN A 237 5.79 14.48 -12.50
N GLY A 238 6.83 14.60 -11.66
CA GLY A 238 7.25 13.54 -10.76
C GLY A 238 6.12 13.08 -9.84
N ARG A 239 5.35 14.01 -9.28
CA ARG A 239 4.16 13.71 -8.44
C ARG A 239 3.06 12.99 -9.21
N GLU A 240 2.73 13.51 -10.39
CA GLU A 240 1.71 12.92 -11.28
C GLU A 240 2.08 11.49 -11.69
N ASP A 241 3.32 11.29 -12.13
CA ASP A 241 3.85 9.99 -12.50
C ASP A 241 3.83 9.01 -11.31
N MET A 242 4.23 9.45 -10.12
CA MET A 242 4.22 8.61 -8.92
C MET A 242 2.79 8.22 -8.51
N ALA A 243 1.82 9.12 -8.64
CA ALA A 243 0.42 8.85 -8.36
C ALA A 243 -0.14 7.76 -9.28
N LEU A 244 0.22 7.79 -10.58
CA LEU A 244 -0.14 6.75 -11.54
C LEU A 244 0.62 5.44 -11.29
N GLY A 245 1.94 5.51 -11.11
CA GLY A 245 2.82 4.34 -10.98
C GLY A 245 2.47 3.47 -9.78
N GLN A 246 2.21 4.08 -8.62
CA GLN A 246 1.78 3.34 -7.43
C GLN A 246 0.42 2.65 -7.62
N TYR A 247 -0.53 3.31 -8.29
CA TYR A 247 -1.85 2.74 -8.54
C TYR A 247 -1.75 1.52 -9.46
N ILE A 248 -0.96 1.62 -10.55
CA ILE A 248 -0.71 0.50 -11.47
C ILE A 248 -0.08 -0.69 -10.73
N ALA A 249 0.84 -0.44 -9.79
CA ALA A 249 1.39 -1.50 -8.95
C ALA A 249 0.26 -2.23 -8.18
N GLY A 250 -0.65 -1.47 -7.57
CA GLY A 250 -1.85 -1.93 -6.87
C GLY A 250 -2.76 -2.84 -7.70
N MET A 251 -3.05 -2.43 -8.94
CA MET A 251 -3.87 -3.22 -9.88
C MET A 251 -3.32 -4.64 -10.05
N GLY A 252 -1.99 -4.78 -10.04
CA GLY A 252 -1.32 -6.07 -10.13
C GLY A 252 -1.28 -6.80 -8.79
N PHE A 253 -0.57 -6.26 -7.79
CA PHE A 253 -0.19 -7.03 -6.60
C PHE A 253 -1.40 -7.47 -5.78
N SER A 254 -2.47 -6.70 -5.81
CA SER A 254 -3.71 -7.06 -5.11
C SER A 254 -4.28 -8.41 -5.55
N ASN A 255 -3.97 -8.84 -6.78
CA ASN A 255 -4.57 -10.00 -7.42
C ASN A 255 -3.64 -11.22 -7.45
N VAL A 256 -2.35 -11.05 -7.15
CA VAL A 256 -1.35 -12.12 -7.23
C VAL A 256 -0.50 -12.28 -5.97
N GLY A 257 -0.58 -11.32 -5.04
CA GLY A 257 0.18 -11.30 -3.82
C GLY A 257 1.50 -10.54 -3.93
N LEU A 258 2.30 -10.66 -2.88
CA LEU A 258 3.58 -10.01 -2.68
C LEU A 258 4.63 -11.08 -2.33
N GLY A 259 5.58 -10.76 -1.45
CA GLY A 259 6.61 -11.69 -1.01
C GLY A 259 7.13 -11.36 0.39
N VAL A 260 8.37 -11.79 0.64
CA VAL A 260 8.97 -11.73 1.97
C VAL A 260 9.48 -10.33 2.36
N VAL A 261 9.56 -9.33 1.47
CA VAL A 261 9.82 -7.94 1.88
C VAL A 261 8.69 -7.48 2.79
N HIS A 262 7.44 -7.57 2.31
CA HIS A 262 6.26 -7.23 3.11
C HIS A 262 6.13 -8.11 4.35
N GLY A 263 6.36 -9.42 4.19
CA GLY A 263 6.35 -10.36 5.30
C GLY A 263 7.33 -9.98 6.42
N MET A 264 8.52 -9.45 6.06
CA MET A 264 9.51 -8.95 7.01
C MET A 264 9.23 -7.52 7.50
N ALA A 265 8.51 -6.68 6.72
CA ALA A 265 8.20 -5.31 7.11
C ALA A 265 7.03 -5.23 8.11
N HIS A 266 6.04 -6.11 8.01
CA HIS A 266 4.88 -6.10 8.92
C HIS A 266 5.26 -6.25 10.41
N PRO A 267 6.14 -7.19 10.81
CA PRO A 267 6.59 -7.30 12.20
C PRO A 267 7.30 -6.04 12.71
N LEU A 268 8.07 -5.34 11.88
CA LEU A 268 8.75 -4.10 12.27
C LEU A 268 7.75 -3.00 12.64
N GLY A 269 6.68 -2.89 11.86
CA GLY A 269 5.56 -1.98 12.17
C GLY A 269 4.85 -2.34 13.47
N ALA A 270 4.74 -3.62 13.82
CA ALA A 270 4.08 -4.05 15.06
C ALA A 270 4.98 -3.90 16.30
N PHE A 271 6.29 -4.13 16.18
CA PHE A 271 7.24 -4.11 17.30
C PHE A 271 7.70 -2.70 17.64
N TYR A 272 7.93 -1.86 16.62
CA TYR A 272 8.60 -0.57 16.77
C TYR A 272 7.79 0.61 16.23
N ASP A 273 6.57 0.38 15.74
CA ASP A 273 5.77 1.38 15.02
C ASP A 273 6.51 1.97 13.81
N THR A 274 7.41 1.17 13.21
CA THR A 274 8.18 1.59 12.03
C THR A 274 7.24 1.97 10.89
N PRO A 275 7.44 3.12 10.22
CA PRO A 275 6.69 3.46 9.02
C PRO A 275 6.84 2.39 7.94
N HIS A 276 5.71 1.90 7.40
CA HIS A 276 5.68 0.77 6.49
C HIS A 276 6.62 0.91 5.28
N GLY A 277 6.55 2.06 4.59
CA GLY A 277 7.41 2.30 3.43
C GLY A 277 8.90 2.39 3.76
N ILE A 278 9.29 2.80 4.97
CA ILE A 278 10.69 2.76 5.40
C ILE A 278 11.16 1.32 5.59
N ALA A 279 10.35 0.49 6.27
CA ALA A 279 10.67 -0.92 6.47
C ALA A 279 10.84 -1.66 5.13
N ASN A 280 9.89 -1.50 4.21
CA ASN A 280 9.96 -2.10 2.88
C ASN A 280 11.17 -1.60 2.09
N ALA A 281 11.42 -0.29 2.07
CA ALA A 281 12.53 0.31 1.31
C ALA A 281 13.91 -0.18 1.79
N VAL A 282 14.11 -0.33 3.10
CA VAL A 282 15.36 -0.87 3.68
C VAL A 282 15.54 -2.33 3.29
N LEU A 283 14.49 -3.14 3.39
CA LEU A 283 14.56 -4.60 3.21
C LEU A 283 14.62 -5.04 1.74
N LEU A 284 13.97 -4.30 0.84
CA LEU A 284 13.83 -4.64 -0.59
C LEU A 284 15.13 -5.12 -1.26
N PRO A 285 16.26 -4.38 -1.23
CA PRO A 285 17.46 -4.82 -1.93
C PRO A 285 18.04 -6.13 -1.39
N TYR A 286 17.97 -6.37 -0.07
CA TYR A 286 18.46 -7.60 0.55
C TYR A 286 17.60 -8.82 0.18
N VAL A 287 16.29 -8.63 0.13
CA VAL A 287 15.36 -9.68 -0.30
C VAL A 287 15.49 -9.95 -1.81
N MET A 288 15.73 -8.93 -2.63
CA MET A 288 16.01 -9.14 -4.05
C MET A 288 17.27 -9.99 -4.25
N GLU A 289 18.34 -9.75 -3.49
CA GLU A 289 19.54 -10.61 -3.51
C GLU A 289 19.21 -12.05 -3.11
N TYR A 290 18.44 -12.22 -2.03
CA TYR A 290 17.99 -13.54 -1.57
C TYR A 290 17.16 -14.29 -2.64
N ASN A 291 16.28 -13.58 -3.36
CA ASN A 291 15.38 -14.16 -4.35
C ASN A 291 15.99 -14.30 -5.75
N ALA A 292 17.16 -13.72 -6.02
CA ALA A 292 17.69 -13.56 -7.38
C ALA A 292 17.72 -14.85 -8.21
N GLU A 293 18.03 -16.00 -7.60
CA GLU A 293 18.12 -17.30 -8.30
C GLU A 293 16.75 -17.92 -8.62
N TYR A 294 15.66 -17.44 -8.00
CA TYR A 294 14.31 -18.00 -8.10
C TYR A 294 13.38 -17.19 -9.01
N THR A 295 13.91 -16.20 -9.74
CA THR A 295 13.10 -15.26 -10.54
C THR A 295 13.27 -15.42 -12.06
N GLY A 296 14.01 -16.45 -12.50
CA GLY A 296 14.29 -16.67 -13.93
C GLY A 296 14.97 -15.46 -14.57
N GLU A 297 14.32 -14.90 -15.60
CA GLU A 297 14.77 -13.68 -16.31
C GLU A 297 14.13 -12.39 -15.78
N LYS A 298 13.21 -12.45 -14.80
CA LYS A 298 12.46 -11.26 -14.34
C LYS A 298 13.37 -10.11 -13.89
N PHE A 299 14.51 -10.40 -13.27
CA PHE A 299 15.48 -9.35 -12.88
C PHE A 299 16.10 -8.61 -14.07
N LYS A 300 16.22 -9.26 -15.24
CA LYS A 300 16.65 -8.58 -16.46
C LYS A 300 15.64 -7.49 -16.84
N TYR A 301 14.35 -7.82 -16.85
CA TYR A 301 13.28 -6.89 -17.19
C TYR A 301 13.08 -5.80 -16.12
N ILE A 302 13.35 -6.10 -14.85
CA ILE A 302 13.41 -5.07 -13.79
C ILE A 302 14.54 -4.07 -14.11
N ALA A 303 15.76 -4.56 -14.40
CA ALA A 303 16.88 -3.69 -14.74
C ALA A 303 16.58 -2.81 -15.96
N GLU A 304 16.00 -3.40 -17.03
CA GLU A 304 15.60 -2.68 -18.23
C GLU A 304 14.52 -1.62 -17.95
N ALA A 305 13.48 -1.96 -17.17
CA ALA A 305 12.45 -1.02 -16.76
C ALA A 305 13.02 0.14 -15.92
N MET A 306 14.08 -0.12 -15.15
CA MET A 306 14.83 0.91 -14.40
C MET A 306 15.86 1.67 -15.26
N GLY A 307 15.90 1.46 -16.58
CA GLY A 307 16.73 2.20 -17.52
C GLY A 307 18.14 1.65 -17.74
N ILE A 308 18.41 0.39 -17.36
CA ILE A 308 19.70 -0.26 -17.59
C ILE A 308 19.67 -1.05 -18.89
N ASP A 309 20.64 -0.81 -19.77
CA ASP A 309 20.88 -1.66 -20.94
C ASP A 309 21.51 -2.98 -20.51
N THR A 310 20.80 -4.10 -20.71
CA THR A 310 21.27 -5.44 -20.35
C THR A 310 21.90 -6.19 -21.53
N THR A 311 22.07 -5.55 -22.68
CA THR A 311 22.64 -6.16 -23.88
C THR A 311 24.01 -6.77 -23.59
N GLY A 312 24.15 -8.08 -23.80
CA GLY A 312 25.41 -8.80 -23.58
C GLY A 312 25.72 -9.14 -22.12
N MET A 313 24.88 -8.75 -21.15
CA MET A 313 25.04 -9.16 -19.76
C MET A 313 24.72 -10.65 -19.58
N SER A 314 25.54 -11.33 -18.80
CA SER A 314 25.22 -12.64 -18.25
C SER A 314 24.09 -12.57 -17.22
N GLN A 315 23.57 -13.73 -16.84
CA GLN A 315 22.52 -13.83 -15.82
C GLN A 315 22.92 -13.25 -14.46
N ALA A 316 24.17 -13.47 -14.04
CA ALA A 316 24.66 -12.91 -12.79
C ALA A 316 24.75 -11.38 -12.86
N GLU A 317 25.17 -10.84 -14.01
CA GLU A 317 25.34 -9.39 -14.22
C GLU A 317 24.01 -8.65 -14.22
N TYR A 318 23.00 -9.10 -14.97
CA TYR A 318 21.71 -8.40 -14.99
C TYR A 318 21.00 -8.48 -13.62
N ARG A 319 21.18 -9.57 -12.88
CA ARG A 319 20.61 -9.71 -11.52
C ARG A 319 21.25 -8.70 -10.56
N ALA A 320 22.58 -8.61 -10.58
CA ALA A 320 23.31 -7.63 -9.78
C ALA A 320 22.95 -6.18 -10.20
N ALA A 321 22.77 -5.94 -11.50
CA ALA A 321 22.38 -4.63 -12.01
C ALA A 321 21.01 -4.17 -11.48
N ALA A 322 20.00 -5.04 -11.47
CA ALA A 322 18.68 -4.75 -10.91
C ALA A 322 18.74 -4.39 -9.41
N VAL A 323 19.45 -5.20 -8.62
CA VAL A 323 19.65 -4.96 -7.18
C VAL A 323 20.36 -3.62 -6.95
N ASN A 324 21.44 -3.36 -7.69
CA ASN A 324 22.22 -2.13 -7.57
C ASN A 324 21.40 -0.90 -7.96
N ALA A 325 20.51 -1.01 -8.95
CA ALA A 325 19.61 0.08 -9.33
C ALA A 325 18.67 0.47 -8.20
N VAL A 326 18.11 -0.53 -7.51
CA VAL A 326 17.23 -0.31 -6.34
C VAL A 326 18.01 0.27 -5.17
N LYS A 327 19.20 -0.25 -4.86
CA LYS A 327 20.10 0.31 -3.84
C LYS A 327 20.43 1.77 -4.13
N GLN A 328 20.80 2.08 -5.37
CA GLN A 328 21.14 3.44 -5.79
C GLN A 328 19.93 4.37 -5.68
N LEU A 329 18.74 3.94 -6.14
CA LEU A 329 17.52 4.74 -5.99
C LEU A 329 17.19 5.00 -4.52
N SER A 330 17.21 3.95 -3.68
CA SER A 330 16.97 4.04 -2.22
C SER A 330 17.89 5.09 -1.58
N LYS A 331 19.18 5.05 -1.91
CA LYS A 331 20.19 6.01 -1.45
C LYS A 331 19.93 7.43 -1.97
N ASP A 332 19.62 7.58 -3.26
CA ASP A 332 19.39 8.89 -3.89
C ASP A 332 18.21 9.64 -3.27
N VAL A 333 17.20 8.90 -2.77
CA VAL A 333 16.02 9.48 -2.13
C VAL A 333 16.11 9.53 -0.60
N GLY A 334 17.25 9.13 -0.02
CA GLY A 334 17.57 9.31 1.39
C GLY A 334 16.92 8.29 2.33
N ILE A 335 16.68 7.06 1.87
CA ILE A 335 16.27 5.96 2.77
C ILE A 335 17.50 5.46 3.56
N PRO A 336 17.34 5.14 4.86
CA PRO A 336 18.36 4.41 5.62
C PRO A 336 18.77 3.09 4.93
N GLU A 337 20.01 2.65 5.13
CA GLU A 337 20.51 1.42 4.49
C GLU A 337 20.44 0.22 5.42
N LYS A 338 20.33 0.46 6.74
CA LYS A 338 20.41 -0.56 7.79
C LYS A 338 19.25 -0.52 8.78
N LEU A 339 18.88 -1.68 9.30
CA LEU A 339 17.78 -1.83 10.25
C LEU A 339 18.06 -1.13 11.59
N HIS A 340 19.31 -1.10 12.05
CA HIS A 340 19.65 -0.39 13.29
C HIS A 340 19.46 1.13 13.17
N GLU A 341 19.50 1.70 11.96
CA GLU A 341 19.27 3.14 11.73
C GLU A 341 17.81 3.54 11.88
N ILE A 342 16.89 2.56 11.81
CA ILE A 342 15.45 2.74 11.99
C ILE A 342 14.95 2.18 13.33
N GLY A 343 15.87 1.93 14.27
CA GLY A 343 15.56 1.57 15.66
C GLY A 343 15.30 0.08 15.92
N VAL A 344 15.55 -0.81 14.94
CA VAL A 344 15.48 -2.26 15.15
C VAL A 344 16.60 -2.71 16.08
N LYS A 345 16.31 -3.70 16.93
CA LYS A 345 17.28 -4.25 17.86
C LYS A 345 17.71 -5.65 17.47
N GLU A 346 19.00 -5.96 17.63
CA GLU A 346 19.57 -7.27 17.29
C GLU A 346 18.91 -8.41 18.09
N GLU A 347 18.57 -8.15 19.36
CA GLU A 347 17.94 -9.12 20.26
C GLU A 347 16.55 -9.60 19.81
N ASP A 348 15.85 -8.79 19.00
CA ASP A 348 14.50 -9.09 18.53
C ASP A 348 14.47 -9.83 17.18
N LEU A 349 15.61 -9.93 16.46
CA LEU A 349 15.65 -10.47 15.09
C LEU A 349 15.08 -11.89 14.98
N GLN A 350 15.26 -12.72 16.01
CA GLN A 350 14.69 -14.07 16.04
C GLN A 350 13.15 -14.03 16.07
N ALA A 351 12.57 -13.25 16.98
CA ALA A 351 11.12 -13.12 17.10
C ALA A 351 10.49 -12.47 15.85
N LEU A 352 11.19 -11.49 15.26
CA LEU A 352 10.79 -10.88 13.99
C LEU A 352 10.78 -11.91 12.85
N SER A 353 11.75 -12.82 12.81
CA SER A 353 11.83 -13.88 11.78
C SER A 353 10.68 -14.89 11.87
N GLU A 354 10.30 -15.27 13.08
CA GLU A 354 9.15 -16.16 13.32
C GLU A 354 7.84 -15.49 12.92
N SER A 355 7.67 -14.21 13.29
CA SER A 355 6.51 -13.40 12.92
C SER A 355 6.42 -13.22 11.39
N ALA A 356 7.54 -12.89 10.74
CA ALA A 356 7.61 -12.74 9.29
C ALA A 356 7.32 -14.03 8.54
N PHE A 357 7.77 -15.18 9.06
CA PHE A 357 7.45 -16.48 8.46
C PHE A 357 5.95 -16.80 8.51
N ALA A 358 5.26 -16.37 9.57
CA ALA A 358 3.81 -16.54 9.72
C ALA A 358 2.97 -15.52 8.95
N ASP A 359 3.59 -14.48 8.38
CA ASP A 359 2.89 -13.44 7.62
C ASP A 359 2.35 -13.96 6.28
N VAL A 360 1.15 -13.53 5.90
CA VAL A 360 0.46 -14.00 4.70
C VAL A 360 1.23 -13.66 3.41
N CYS A 361 1.97 -12.55 3.38
CA CYS A 361 2.71 -12.12 2.20
C CYS A 361 3.91 -13.05 1.91
N THR A 362 4.53 -13.60 2.95
CA THR A 362 5.67 -14.52 2.82
C THR A 362 5.34 -15.76 1.99
N GLY A 363 4.10 -16.22 2.03
CA GLY A 363 3.63 -17.36 1.23
C GLY A 363 3.68 -17.13 -0.28
N GLY A 364 3.69 -15.87 -0.75
CA GLY A 364 3.83 -15.52 -2.17
C GLY A 364 5.26 -15.48 -2.68
N ASN A 365 6.27 -15.56 -1.81
CA ASN A 365 7.66 -15.36 -2.18
C ASN A 365 8.16 -16.44 -3.17
N PRO A 366 8.87 -16.09 -4.26
CA PRO A 366 9.31 -17.06 -5.28
C PRO A 366 10.30 -18.09 -4.76
N ARG A 367 11.09 -17.73 -3.75
CA ARG A 367 11.99 -18.63 -3.04
C ARG A 367 11.29 -19.13 -1.77
N PRO A 368 11.15 -20.45 -1.56
CA PRO A 368 10.64 -20.97 -0.29
C PRO A 368 11.42 -20.41 0.90
N CYS A 369 10.70 -19.85 1.87
CA CYS A 369 11.28 -19.26 3.07
C CYS A 369 11.28 -20.26 4.24
N THR A 370 12.21 -20.06 5.15
CA THR A 370 12.30 -20.69 6.48
C THR A 370 12.57 -19.59 7.50
N VAL A 371 12.32 -19.84 8.78
CA VAL A 371 12.68 -18.88 9.84
C VAL A 371 14.17 -18.58 9.79
N GLU A 372 15.01 -19.58 9.55
CA GLU A 372 16.46 -19.46 9.47
C GLU A 372 16.91 -18.60 8.27
N SER A 373 16.28 -18.76 7.11
CA SER A 373 16.60 -17.94 5.94
C SER A 373 16.19 -16.49 6.14
N ILE A 374 15.01 -16.24 6.72
CA ILE A 374 14.52 -14.89 7.04
C ILE A 374 15.45 -14.22 8.07
N LEU A 375 15.85 -14.95 9.11
CA LEU A 375 16.83 -14.47 10.08
C LEU A 375 18.16 -14.10 9.42
N GLY A 376 18.60 -14.88 8.43
CA GLY A 376 19.79 -14.57 7.63
C GLY A 376 19.67 -13.23 6.89
N ILE A 377 18.50 -12.93 6.33
CA ILE A 377 18.25 -11.65 5.66
C ILE A 377 18.25 -10.52 6.70
N TYR A 378 17.53 -10.67 7.82
CA TYR A 378 17.54 -9.67 8.90
C TYR A 378 18.94 -9.37 9.42
N LYS A 379 19.78 -10.40 9.63
CA LYS A 379 21.18 -10.21 10.05
C LYS A 379 22.05 -9.50 9.01
N THR A 380 21.73 -9.65 7.73
CA THR A 380 22.44 -8.98 6.63
C THR A 380 22.00 -7.51 6.50
N ALA A 381 20.72 -7.25 6.76
CA ALA A 381 20.11 -5.92 6.73
C ALA A 381 20.29 -5.12 8.03
N PHE A 382 20.57 -5.78 9.15
CA PHE A 382 21.10 -5.16 10.36
C PHE A 382 22.48 -4.58 10.06
#